data_AF-A0A1B3X785-F1
#
_entry.id   AF-A0A1B3X785-F1
#
_cell.length_a   1.000
_cell.length_b   1.000
_cell.length_c   1.000
_cell.angle_alpha   90.00
_cell.angle_beta   90.00
_cell.angle_gamma   90.00
#
_symmetry.space_group_name_H-M   'P 1'
#
loop_
_entity.id
_entity.type
_entity.pdbx_description
1 polymer ?
#
loop_
_entity_poly.entity_id
_entity_poly.type
_entity_poly.pdbx_seq_one_letter_code
_entity_poly.pdbx_strand_id
1 'polypeptide(L)'
;MGRYSSLAYKISIDIGMDHLYRCITTYPPHKILPSGYHTTDASTINPAADPLIRHQMIIGSDVWIGATAQLLGSIHIGNGAVIGAGAVVAKDVPPYAVVVGNPARIIKYRFDEETITRLQRIKWWNWPKENIETFIPQFNDDMTGFLDRFDPGIQKEEYDETAAAVHELRAHGYHISYFIPDFEIPIPYCVWPRVIDSFLAAYTEQDKAALVIAMPHVEDVDAYANAIASRITEAGERTPLILSHRCSAQMPFSVAALRASDTYITTREHIASVAVDYAADAGISIRYGLDHGALVFPPIKNENTAR
;
A
#
# COMPACT_ATOMS: atom_id res chain seq x y z
N MET A 1 -2.49 -7.63 -3.79
CA MET A 1 -1.66 -8.77 -4.21
C MET A 1 -0.82 -8.35 -5.40
N GLY A 2 0.44 -8.78 -5.45
CA GLY A 2 1.36 -8.54 -6.54
C GLY A 2 1.10 -9.44 -7.75
N ARG A 3 1.93 -9.28 -8.76
CA ARG A 3 1.78 -9.94 -10.07
C ARG A 3 2.48 -11.31 -10.07
N TYR A 4 2.04 -12.19 -10.97
CA TYR A 4 2.67 -13.51 -11.21
C TYR A 4 2.70 -14.45 -9.99
N SER A 5 1.82 -14.24 -9.01
CA SER A 5 1.71 -15.11 -7.84
C SER A 5 0.84 -16.33 -8.13
N SER A 6 1.25 -17.48 -7.61
CA SER A 6 0.56 -18.77 -7.79
C SER A 6 -0.16 -19.16 -6.51
N LEU A 7 -1.50 -19.23 -6.58
CA LEU A 7 -2.36 -19.56 -5.45
C LEU A 7 -2.99 -20.94 -5.65
N ALA A 8 -2.67 -21.88 -4.77
CA ALA A 8 -3.30 -23.19 -4.74
C ALA A 8 -4.72 -23.13 -4.13
N TYR A 9 -5.39 -24.29 -4.01
CA TYR A 9 -6.76 -24.35 -3.52
C TYR A 9 -6.88 -24.20 -2.00
N LYS A 10 -8.04 -23.68 -1.54
CA LYS A 10 -8.45 -23.57 -0.12
C LYS A 10 -7.53 -22.72 0.78
N ILE A 11 -6.95 -21.64 0.26
CA ILE A 11 -6.20 -20.68 1.06
C ILE A 11 -7.20 -19.83 1.89
N SER A 12 -6.91 -19.59 3.17
CA SER A 12 -7.64 -18.60 3.98
C SER A 12 -6.79 -17.34 4.20
N ILE A 13 -7.43 -16.18 4.11
CA ILE A 13 -6.85 -14.87 4.39
C ILE A 13 -7.77 -14.21 5.41
N ASP A 14 -7.32 -14.17 6.65
CA ASP A 14 -8.12 -13.79 7.81
C ASP A 14 -7.63 -12.44 8.34
N ILE A 15 -8.34 -11.35 7.98
CA ILE A 15 -7.96 -9.96 8.29
C ILE A 15 -9.00 -9.34 9.24
N GLY A 16 -8.55 -8.59 10.26
CA GLY A 16 -9.45 -7.84 11.14
C GLY A 16 -10.31 -8.71 12.07
N MET A 17 -9.87 -9.94 12.35
CA MET A 17 -10.58 -10.92 13.19
C MET A 17 -10.13 -10.90 14.65
N ASP A 18 -9.43 -9.84 15.08
CA ASP A 18 -8.80 -9.78 16.40
C ASP A 18 -9.78 -9.43 17.52
N HIS A 19 -9.53 -9.98 18.69
CA HIS A 19 -10.18 -9.63 19.94
C HIS A 19 -9.12 -9.13 20.93
N LEU A 20 -9.45 -8.07 21.69
CA LEU A 20 -8.56 -7.50 22.70
C LEU A 20 -8.38 -8.47 23.88
N TYR A 21 -7.45 -9.41 23.76
CA TYR A 21 -7.17 -10.42 24.78
C TYR A 21 -6.41 -9.87 26.01
N ARG A 22 -6.01 -8.60 25.96
CA ARG A 22 -5.40 -7.88 27.08
C ARG A 22 -6.43 -7.24 28.02
N CYS A 23 -7.70 -7.21 27.63
CA CYS A 23 -8.80 -6.72 28.45
C CYS A 23 -9.33 -7.81 29.40
N ILE A 24 -10.17 -7.41 30.37
CA ILE A 24 -10.81 -8.34 31.34
C ILE A 24 -11.68 -9.38 30.62
N THR A 25 -12.22 -9.05 29.44
CA THR A 25 -13.01 -9.96 28.61
C THR A 25 -12.60 -9.87 27.15
N THR A 26 -12.60 -11.00 26.45
CA THR A 26 -12.47 -11.09 24.99
C THR A 26 -13.82 -10.98 24.28
N TYR A 27 -14.92 -11.05 25.03
CA TYR A 27 -16.27 -10.87 24.49
C TYR A 27 -16.43 -9.43 23.98
N PRO A 28 -16.96 -9.21 22.76
CA PRO A 28 -17.19 -7.86 22.23
C PRO A 28 -18.45 -7.24 22.87
N PRO A 29 -18.33 -6.40 23.92
CA PRO A 29 -19.48 -5.97 24.70
C PRO A 29 -20.45 -5.11 23.87
N HIS A 30 -19.96 -4.41 22.84
CA HIS A 30 -20.78 -3.66 21.90
C HIS A 30 -21.87 -4.48 21.21
N LYS A 31 -21.73 -5.81 21.14
CA LYS A 31 -22.75 -6.69 20.53
C LYS A 31 -24.02 -6.84 21.39
N ILE A 32 -23.98 -6.49 22.67
CA ILE A 32 -25.12 -6.56 23.60
C ILE A 32 -25.50 -5.22 24.20
N LEU A 33 -24.70 -4.18 23.97
CA LEU A 33 -25.08 -2.84 24.38
C LEU A 33 -26.28 -2.38 23.55
N PRO A 34 -27.35 -1.86 24.18
CA PRO A 34 -28.45 -1.24 23.45
C PRO A 34 -27.90 -0.13 22.55
N SER A 35 -28.52 0.09 21.39
CA SER A 35 -28.15 1.11 20.40
C SER A 35 -28.04 2.55 20.93
N GLY A 36 -28.43 2.81 22.19
CA GLY A 36 -28.29 4.09 22.89
C GLY A 36 -27.12 4.19 23.87
N TYR A 37 -26.25 3.19 23.99
CA TYR A 37 -25.00 3.30 24.78
C TYR A 37 -23.96 4.11 23.98
N HIS A 38 -24.19 5.42 23.87
CA HIS A 38 -23.25 6.36 23.30
C HIS A 38 -22.22 6.73 24.38
N THR A 39 -21.11 6.01 24.44
CA THR A 39 -19.90 6.65 24.97
C THR A 39 -19.38 7.59 23.89
N THR A 40 -18.97 8.78 24.32
CA THR A 40 -18.31 9.78 23.46
C THR A 40 -16.94 9.30 22.96
N ASP A 41 -16.46 8.17 23.45
CA ASP A 41 -15.18 7.56 23.11
C ASP A 41 -15.39 6.17 22.48
N ALA A 42 -15.49 6.15 21.15
CA ALA A 42 -15.64 4.92 20.37
C ALA A 42 -14.49 3.91 20.56
N SER A 43 -13.33 4.36 21.07
CA SER A 43 -12.18 3.48 21.37
C SER A 43 -12.45 2.51 22.53
N THR A 44 -13.45 2.81 23.38
CA THR A 44 -13.81 1.96 24.53
C THR A 44 -14.78 0.83 24.20
N ILE A 45 -15.38 0.84 23.00
CA ILE A 45 -16.48 -0.08 22.64
C ILE A 45 -16.20 -0.89 21.36
N ASN A 46 -15.45 -0.33 20.40
CA ASN A 46 -15.23 -1.00 19.12
C ASN A 46 -13.80 -1.56 19.00
N PRO A 47 -13.62 -2.89 19.00
CA PRO A 47 -12.36 -3.52 18.66
C PRO A 47 -11.84 -3.06 17.29
N ALA A 48 -12.73 -2.87 16.31
CA ALA A 48 -12.36 -2.40 14.96
C ALA A 48 -11.94 -0.91 14.90
N ALA A 49 -12.04 -0.17 16.01
CA ALA A 49 -11.50 1.18 16.12
C ALA A 49 -10.12 1.22 16.80
N ASP A 50 -9.58 0.06 17.23
CA ASP A 50 -8.21 0.01 17.75
C ASP A 50 -7.22 0.24 16.59
N PRO A 51 -6.44 1.34 16.59
CA PRO A 51 -5.43 1.60 15.57
C PRO A 51 -4.32 0.52 15.51
N LEU A 52 -4.24 -0.39 16.49
CA LEU A 52 -3.37 -1.57 16.45
C LEU A 52 -3.90 -2.66 15.52
N ILE A 53 -5.21 -2.70 15.23
CA ILE A 53 -5.76 -3.60 14.22
C ILE A 53 -5.49 -2.97 12.85
N ARG A 54 -4.34 -3.32 12.30
CA ARG A 54 -4.11 -3.13 10.87
C ARG A 54 -5.15 -3.98 10.13
N HIS A 55 -5.73 -3.45 9.06
CA HIS A 55 -6.78 -4.11 8.26
C HIS A 55 -6.32 -4.44 6.84
N GLN A 56 -5.02 -4.60 6.63
CA GLN A 56 -4.47 -4.80 5.29
C GLN A 56 -3.37 -5.85 5.29
N MET A 57 -3.49 -6.79 4.37
CA MET A 57 -2.46 -7.77 4.05
C MET A 57 -1.86 -7.43 2.68
N ILE A 58 -0.53 -7.45 2.61
CA ILE A 58 0.21 -7.25 1.36
C ILE A 58 0.85 -8.56 0.98
N ILE A 59 0.48 -9.07 -0.18
CA ILE A 59 1.14 -10.22 -0.80
C ILE A 59 1.87 -9.66 -2.01
N GLY A 60 3.19 -9.82 -2.04
CA GLY A 60 4.06 -9.37 -3.12
C GLY A 60 3.85 -10.13 -4.43
N SER A 61 4.75 -9.87 -5.37
CA SER A 61 4.81 -10.51 -6.68
C SER A 61 5.62 -11.82 -6.64
N ASP A 62 5.38 -12.72 -7.58
CA ASP A 62 6.05 -14.04 -7.67
C ASP A 62 5.92 -14.89 -6.38
N VAL A 63 4.84 -14.70 -5.62
CA VAL A 63 4.61 -15.46 -4.39
C VAL A 63 3.92 -16.77 -4.73
N TRP A 64 4.44 -17.89 -4.22
CA TRP A 64 3.76 -19.18 -4.29
C TRP A 64 3.10 -19.52 -2.96
N ILE A 65 1.79 -19.70 -2.96
CA ILE A 65 1.01 -20.10 -1.78
C ILE A 65 0.46 -21.51 -1.98
N GLY A 66 0.96 -22.45 -1.17
CA GLY A 66 0.55 -23.84 -1.16
C GLY A 66 -0.88 -24.05 -0.67
N ALA A 67 -1.44 -25.22 -1.01
CA ALA A 67 -2.84 -25.53 -0.70
C ALA A 67 -3.10 -25.48 0.80
N THR A 68 -4.31 -25.05 1.18
CA THR A 68 -4.77 -24.98 2.57
C THR A 68 -3.91 -24.14 3.53
N ALA A 69 -3.07 -23.23 3.02
CA ALA A 69 -2.36 -22.27 3.86
C ALA A 69 -3.33 -21.25 4.47
N GLN A 70 -3.03 -20.81 5.70
CA GLN A 70 -3.78 -19.79 6.43
C GLN A 70 -2.88 -18.58 6.64
N LEU A 71 -3.32 -17.42 6.16
CA LEU A 71 -2.63 -16.15 6.31
C LEU A 71 -3.42 -15.30 7.30
N LEU A 72 -2.82 -14.97 8.44
CA LEU A 72 -3.49 -14.35 9.56
C LEU A 72 -3.03 -12.91 9.77
N GLY A 73 -3.99 -12.02 10.00
CA GLY A 73 -3.77 -10.64 10.38
C GLY A 73 -3.28 -9.76 9.22
N SER A 74 -2.58 -8.69 9.59
CA SER A 74 -2.03 -7.72 8.64
C SER A 74 -0.54 -7.90 8.51
N ILE A 75 -0.19 -8.90 7.71
CA ILE A 75 1.19 -9.28 7.44
C ILE A 75 1.59 -8.90 6.02
N HIS A 76 2.88 -8.74 5.80
CA HIS A 76 3.50 -8.55 4.50
C HIS A 76 4.22 -9.83 4.09
N ILE A 77 3.86 -10.37 2.92
CA ILE A 77 4.56 -11.47 2.26
C ILE A 77 5.39 -10.88 1.14
N GLY A 78 6.71 -10.89 1.29
CA GLY A 78 7.65 -10.29 0.35
C GLY A 78 7.68 -10.99 -1.01
N ASN A 79 8.17 -10.28 -2.03
CA ASN A 79 8.21 -10.80 -3.39
C ASN A 79 9.02 -12.10 -3.46
N GLY A 80 8.58 -13.06 -4.28
CA GLY A 80 9.26 -14.35 -4.46
C GLY A 80 9.10 -15.33 -3.29
N ALA A 81 8.39 -14.98 -2.22
CA ALA A 81 8.23 -15.88 -1.07
C ALA A 81 7.45 -17.16 -1.41
N VAL A 82 7.74 -18.24 -0.69
CA VAL A 82 7.05 -19.53 -0.82
C VAL A 82 6.40 -19.89 0.51
N ILE A 83 5.08 -20.03 0.50
CA ILE A 83 4.28 -20.48 1.63
C ILE A 83 3.94 -21.95 1.41
N GLY A 84 4.47 -22.83 2.25
CA GLY A 84 4.18 -24.27 2.17
C GLY A 84 2.71 -24.59 2.38
N ALA A 85 2.27 -25.73 1.82
CA ALA A 85 0.91 -26.21 2.02
C ALA A 85 0.61 -26.42 3.53
N GLY A 86 -0.59 -26.02 3.96
CA GLY A 86 -1.03 -26.11 5.35
C GLY A 86 -0.29 -25.19 6.34
N ALA A 87 0.55 -24.27 5.87
CA ALA A 87 1.26 -23.35 6.76
C ALA A 87 0.29 -22.33 7.40
N VAL A 88 0.53 -21.98 8.67
CA VAL A 88 -0.18 -20.91 9.37
C VAL A 88 0.75 -19.72 9.56
N VAL A 89 0.60 -18.72 8.72
CA VAL A 89 1.47 -17.55 8.65
C VAL A 89 0.83 -16.42 9.43
N ALA A 90 1.46 -16.03 10.54
CA ALA A 90 0.99 -14.98 11.45
C ALA A 90 2.02 -13.84 11.64
N LYS A 91 3.07 -13.83 10.81
CA LYS A 91 4.14 -12.81 10.81
C LYS A 91 4.57 -12.53 9.38
N ASP A 92 5.19 -11.37 9.18
CA ASP A 92 5.77 -10.99 7.90
C ASP A 92 6.76 -12.06 7.41
N VAL A 93 6.73 -12.29 6.09
CA VAL A 93 7.60 -13.23 5.39
C VAL A 93 8.56 -12.42 4.52
N PRO A 94 9.88 -12.47 4.76
CA PRO A 94 10.84 -11.74 3.95
C PRO A 94 10.79 -12.17 2.48
N PRO A 95 11.24 -11.31 1.56
CA PRO A 95 11.33 -11.68 0.16
C PRO A 95 12.15 -12.95 -0.07
N TYR A 96 11.70 -13.80 -1.00
CA TYR A 96 12.31 -15.08 -1.35
C TYR A 96 12.47 -16.10 -0.21
N ALA A 97 11.91 -15.83 0.98
CA ALA A 97 11.89 -16.79 2.07
C ALA A 97 10.94 -17.95 1.77
N VAL A 98 11.29 -19.15 2.22
CA VAL A 98 10.44 -20.34 2.19
C VAL A 98 9.99 -20.64 3.61
N VAL A 99 8.68 -20.58 3.85
CA VAL A 99 8.08 -20.81 5.17
C VAL A 99 7.15 -22.02 5.16
N VAL A 100 7.18 -22.80 6.23
CA VAL A 100 6.31 -23.98 6.43
C VAL A 100 5.90 -24.13 7.90
N GLY A 101 4.84 -24.89 8.15
CA GLY A 101 4.42 -25.30 9.50
C GLY A 101 3.37 -24.41 10.15
N ASN A 102 2.96 -24.81 11.36
CA ASN A 102 2.03 -24.07 12.23
C ASN A 102 2.62 -24.00 13.66
N PRO A 103 3.06 -22.82 14.13
CA PRO A 103 3.15 -21.56 13.38
C PRO A 103 4.26 -21.63 12.31
N ALA A 104 4.09 -20.92 11.19
CA ALA A 104 5.03 -20.94 10.08
C ALA A 104 6.42 -20.44 10.49
N ARG A 105 7.47 -21.07 9.97
CA ARG A 105 8.87 -20.71 10.20
C ARG A 105 9.65 -20.71 8.89
N ILE A 106 10.59 -19.78 8.76
CA ILE A 106 11.54 -19.77 7.65
C ILE A 106 12.42 -21.02 7.77
N ILE A 107 12.44 -21.84 6.73
CA ILE A 107 13.30 -23.03 6.65
C ILE A 107 14.52 -22.81 5.76
N LYS A 108 14.42 -21.89 4.79
CA LYS A 108 15.49 -21.44 3.91
C LYS A 108 15.06 -20.19 3.13
N TYR A 109 16.00 -19.61 2.41
CA TYR A 109 15.73 -18.69 1.31
C TYR A 109 15.87 -19.43 -0.03
N ARG A 110 15.18 -18.96 -1.07
CA ARG A 110 15.32 -19.51 -2.45
C ARG A 110 16.73 -19.31 -2.99
N PHE A 111 17.36 -18.18 -2.66
CA PHE A 111 18.68 -17.75 -3.15
C PHE A 111 19.50 -17.12 -2.01
N ASP A 112 20.77 -16.82 -2.28
CA ASP A 112 21.61 -16.01 -1.38
C ASP A 112 21.16 -14.53 -1.34
N GLU A 113 21.68 -13.79 -0.35
CA GLU A 113 21.29 -12.40 -0.08
C GLU A 113 21.62 -11.44 -1.23
N GLU A 114 22.74 -11.64 -1.92
CA GLU A 114 23.12 -10.79 -3.06
C GLU A 114 22.14 -11.03 -4.21
N THR A 115 21.89 -12.29 -4.58
CA THR A 115 20.91 -12.64 -5.61
C THR A 115 19.53 -12.05 -5.29
N ILE A 116 19.07 -12.15 -4.05
CA ILE A 116 17.78 -11.58 -3.62
C ILE A 116 17.78 -10.07 -3.81
N THR A 117 18.82 -9.38 -3.35
CA THR A 117 18.97 -7.93 -3.48
C THR A 117 18.93 -7.49 -4.95
N ARG A 118 19.66 -8.18 -5.83
CA ARG A 118 19.67 -7.91 -7.28
C ARG A 118 18.28 -8.11 -7.89
N LEU A 119 17.59 -9.20 -7.57
CA LEU A 119 16.23 -9.46 -8.06
C LEU A 119 15.22 -8.41 -7.58
N GLN A 120 15.34 -7.91 -6.34
CA GLN A 120 14.51 -6.82 -5.82
C GLN A 120 14.78 -5.47 -6.47
N ARG A 121 15.98 -5.25 -7.06
CA ARG A 121 16.25 -4.09 -7.92
C ARG A 121 15.68 -4.27 -9.32
N ILE A 122 15.81 -5.48 -9.87
CA ILE A 122 15.34 -5.82 -11.21
C ILE A 122 13.81 -5.71 -11.33
N LYS A 123 13.07 -6.21 -10.32
CA LYS A 123 11.60 -6.23 -10.27
C LYS A 123 10.95 -6.64 -11.60
N TRP A 124 11.37 -7.79 -12.14
CA TRP A 124 10.96 -8.24 -13.49
C TRP A 124 9.44 -8.34 -13.65
N TRP A 125 8.69 -8.55 -12.56
CA TRP A 125 7.23 -8.54 -12.54
C TRP A 125 6.60 -7.19 -12.90
N ASN A 126 7.36 -6.10 -12.91
CA ASN A 126 6.91 -4.78 -13.34
C ASN A 126 7.30 -4.46 -14.80
N TRP A 127 8.00 -5.36 -15.49
CA TRP A 127 8.39 -5.15 -16.89
C TRP A 127 7.18 -5.17 -17.84
N PRO A 128 7.29 -4.53 -19.02
CA PRO A 128 6.36 -4.76 -20.12
C PRO A 128 6.25 -6.25 -20.43
N LYS A 129 5.05 -6.68 -20.79
CA LYS A 129 4.74 -8.08 -21.07
C LYS A 129 5.66 -8.66 -22.15
N GLU A 130 5.94 -7.87 -23.19
CA GLU A 130 6.76 -8.23 -24.34
C GLU A 130 8.20 -8.55 -23.91
N ASN A 131 8.73 -7.80 -22.95
CA ASN A 131 10.06 -8.04 -22.39
C ASN A 131 10.07 -9.36 -21.61
N ILE A 132 9.05 -9.62 -20.80
CA ILE A 132 8.94 -10.88 -20.05
C ILE A 132 8.91 -12.05 -21.03
N GLU A 133 8.02 -12.02 -22.03
CA GLU A 133 7.90 -13.10 -23.04
C GLU A 133 9.21 -13.36 -23.79
N THR A 134 9.94 -12.30 -24.13
CA THR A 134 11.25 -12.38 -24.80
C THR A 134 12.31 -13.07 -23.92
N PHE A 135 12.28 -12.83 -22.61
CA PHE A 135 13.31 -13.29 -21.68
C PHE A 135 12.93 -14.52 -20.83
N ILE A 136 11.72 -15.08 -20.98
CA ILE A 136 11.29 -16.32 -20.30
C ILE A 136 12.36 -17.43 -20.32
N PRO A 137 13.02 -17.75 -21.47
CA PRO A 137 14.04 -18.80 -21.48
C PRO A 137 15.21 -18.54 -20.52
N GLN A 138 15.55 -17.28 -20.27
CA GLN A 138 16.65 -16.89 -19.38
C GLN A 138 16.26 -16.98 -17.90
N PHE A 139 14.96 -17.05 -17.56
CA PHE A 139 14.51 -17.11 -16.17
C PHE A 139 14.88 -18.43 -15.48
N ASN A 140 15.00 -19.52 -16.26
CA ASN A 140 15.19 -20.86 -15.71
C ASN A 140 16.63 -21.35 -15.78
N ASP A 141 17.38 -20.94 -16.81
CA ASP A 141 18.61 -21.65 -17.20
C ASP A 141 19.91 -20.84 -16.95
N ASP A 142 19.83 -19.53 -16.64
CA ASP A 142 21.02 -18.70 -16.42
C ASP A 142 20.79 -17.54 -15.44
N MET A 143 20.79 -17.85 -14.12
CA MET A 143 20.63 -16.82 -13.08
C MET A 143 21.74 -15.77 -13.14
N THR A 144 23.01 -16.17 -13.23
CA THR A 144 24.14 -15.23 -13.21
C THR A 144 24.09 -14.28 -14.41
N GLY A 145 23.92 -14.80 -15.63
CA GLY A 145 23.81 -13.97 -16.83
C GLY A 145 22.56 -13.10 -16.83
N PHE A 146 21.44 -13.58 -16.29
CA PHE A 146 20.24 -12.76 -16.09
C PHE A 146 20.52 -11.57 -15.18
N LEU A 147 21.12 -11.81 -14.01
CA LEU A 147 21.42 -10.75 -13.06
C LEU A 147 22.43 -9.75 -13.65
N ASP A 148 23.50 -10.22 -14.29
CA ASP A 148 24.54 -9.37 -14.87
C ASP A 148 24.03 -8.51 -16.02
N ARG A 149 23.01 -8.98 -16.73
CA ARG A 149 22.37 -8.26 -17.82
C ARG A 149 21.36 -7.21 -17.34
N PHE A 150 20.56 -7.53 -16.33
CA PHE A 150 19.36 -6.77 -16.00
C PHE A 150 19.41 -6.02 -14.67
N ASP A 151 20.31 -6.37 -13.76
CA ASP A 151 20.46 -5.61 -12.52
C ASP A 151 20.94 -4.19 -12.83
N PRO A 152 20.13 -3.16 -12.55
CA PRO A 152 20.54 -1.78 -12.78
C PRO A 152 21.68 -1.37 -11.84
N GLY A 153 22.02 -2.17 -10.84
CA GLY A 153 22.97 -1.83 -9.79
C GLY A 153 22.39 -0.78 -8.84
N ILE A 154 23.22 -0.28 -7.92
CA ILE A 154 22.81 0.78 -6.99
C ILE A 154 22.67 2.08 -7.79
N GLN A 155 21.42 2.47 -8.01
CA GLN A 155 21.09 3.74 -8.65
C GLN A 155 21.35 4.88 -7.67
N LYS A 156 22.04 5.94 -8.12
CA LYS A 156 22.01 7.21 -7.39
C LYS A 156 20.60 7.77 -7.52
N GLU A 157 20.04 8.24 -6.42
CA GLU A 157 18.78 8.98 -6.46
C GLU A 157 18.97 10.20 -7.36
N GLU A 158 18.30 10.19 -8.51
CA GLU A 158 18.18 11.37 -9.34
C GLU A 158 17.35 12.41 -8.58
N TYR A 159 17.68 13.69 -8.80
CA TYR A 159 16.92 14.77 -8.20
C TYR A 159 15.47 14.74 -8.69
N ASP A 160 14.54 14.60 -7.76
CA ASP A 160 13.11 14.65 -8.01
C ASP A 160 12.50 15.83 -7.23
N GLU A 161 11.99 16.81 -7.99
CA GLU A 161 11.41 18.04 -7.43
C GLU A 161 10.19 17.76 -6.53
N THR A 162 9.38 16.75 -6.88
CA THR A 162 8.21 16.38 -6.09
C THR A 162 8.66 15.75 -4.77
N ALA A 163 9.65 14.87 -4.80
CA ALA A 163 10.23 14.29 -3.60
C ALA A 163 10.85 15.36 -2.69
N ALA A 164 11.56 16.35 -3.26
CA ALA A 164 12.10 17.48 -2.51
C ALA A 164 10.99 18.28 -1.80
N ALA A 165 9.90 18.59 -2.50
CA ALA A 165 8.73 19.26 -1.92
C ALA A 165 8.06 18.43 -0.81
N VAL A 166 7.93 17.11 -1.00
CA VAL A 166 7.41 16.18 0.02
C VAL A 166 8.30 16.20 1.27
N HIS A 167 9.62 16.12 1.11
CA HIS A 167 10.56 16.21 2.23
C HIS A 167 10.46 17.54 2.98
N GLU A 168 10.33 18.66 2.26
CA GLU A 168 10.15 19.97 2.86
C GLU A 168 8.86 20.04 3.69
N LEU A 169 7.73 19.58 3.15
CA LEU A 169 6.46 19.55 3.88
C LEU A 169 6.55 18.66 5.13
N ARG A 170 7.17 17.49 5.03
CA ARG A 170 7.37 16.60 6.19
C ARG A 170 8.26 17.24 7.25
N ALA A 171 9.30 17.97 6.86
CA ALA A 171 10.13 18.73 7.80
C ALA A 171 9.33 19.83 8.53
N HIS A 172 8.24 20.33 7.92
CA HIS A 172 7.29 21.26 8.54
C HIS A 172 6.11 20.57 9.27
N GLY A 173 6.21 19.26 9.50
CA GLY A 173 5.25 18.48 10.28
C GLY A 173 4.01 18.03 9.53
N TYR A 174 3.99 18.12 8.18
CA TYR A 174 2.88 17.58 7.40
C TYR A 174 2.91 16.05 7.33
N HIS A 175 1.74 15.44 7.51
CA HIS A 175 1.46 14.06 7.15
C HIS A 175 1.06 14.00 5.67
N ILE A 176 1.84 13.26 4.88
CA ILE A 176 1.69 13.23 3.41
C ILE A 176 1.04 11.93 2.96
N SER A 177 -0.12 12.06 2.31
CA SER A 177 -0.75 10.99 1.54
C SER A 177 -0.42 11.13 0.06
N TYR A 178 0.29 10.15 -0.50
CA TYR A 178 0.53 10.04 -1.93
C TYR A 178 -0.60 9.26 -2.59
N PHE A 179 -1.07 9.75 -3.74
CA PHE A 179 -2.22 9.19 -4.42
C PHE A 179 -1.99 9.13 -5.94
N ILE A 180 -2.26 7.96 -6.52
CA ILE A 180 -2.24 7.74 -7.96
C ILE A 180 -3.69 7.49 -8.40
N PRO A 181 -4.35 8.46 -9.03
CA PRO A 181 -5.73 8.33 -9.49
C PRO A 181 -5.89 7.22 -10.53
N ASP A 182 -7.05 6.56 -10.50
CA ASP A 182 -7.43 5.54 -11.48
C ASP A 182 -8.16 6.13 -12.69
N PHE A 183 -7.45 6.94 -13.48
CA PHE A 183 -7.99 7.63 -14.66
C PHE A 183 -8.29 6.70 -15.84
N GLU A 184 -7.77 5.48 -15.85
CA GLU A 184 -8.05 4.51 -16.91
C GLU A 184 -9.28 3.64 -16.59
N ILE A 185 -9.87 3.82 -15.40
CA ILE A 185 -11.09 3.11 -14.99
C ILE A 185 -12.32 3.95 -15.30
N PRO A 186 -13.38 3.38 -15.91
CA PRO A 186 -14.62 4.10 -16.16
C PRO A 186 -15.24 4.69 -14.89
N ILE A 187 -15.82 5.88 -15.00
CA ILE A 187 -16.36 6.71 -13.90
C ILE A 187 -17.19 5.96 -12.85
N PRO A 188 -18.13 5.05 -13.17
CA PRO A 188 -18.90 4.37 -12.12
C PRO A 188 -18.05 3.45 -11.23
N TYR A 189 -16.83 3.13 -11.64
CA TYR A 189 -15.94 2.19 -10.94
C TYR A 189 -14.66 2.82 -10.41
N CYS A 190 -14.32 4.03 -10.88
CA CYS A 190 -13.14 4.75 -10.42
C CYS A 190 -13.27 5.17 -8.95
N VAL A 191 -12.13 5.21 -8.27
CA VAL A 191 -12.00 5.44 -6.83
C VAL A 191 -11.55 6.87 -6.54
N TRP A 192 -10.86 7.52 -7.48
CA TRP A 192 -10.26 8.83 -7.27
C TRP A 192 -11.22 9.94 -6.79
N PRO A 193 -12.47 10.06 -7.25
CA PRO A 193 -13.35 11.13 -6.79
C PRO A 193 -13.61 10.99 -5.29
N ARG A 194 -13.87 9.75 -4.86
CA ARG A 194 -14.14 9.42 -3.46
C ARG A 194 -12.92 9.67 -2.57
N VAL A 195 -11.70 9.39 -3.06
CA VAL A 195 -10.48 9.64 -2.28
C VAL A 195 -10.33 11.13 -1.99
N ILE A 196 -10.52 11.98 -3.00
CA ILE A 196 -10.45 13.43 -2.84
C ILE A 196 -11.56 13.93 -1.91
N ASP A 197 -12.81 13.50 -2.13
CA ASP A 197 -13.94 13.88 -1.28
C ASP A 197 -13.71 13.45 0.18
N SER A 198 -13.14 12.26 0.39
CA SER A 198 -12.83 11.75 1.74
C SER A 198 -11.69 12.51 2.40
N PHE A 199 -10.68 12.96 1.64
CA PHE A 199 -9.59 13.80 2.16
C PHE A 199 -10.10 15.18 2.57
N LEU A 200 -10.91 15.80 1.72
CA LEU A 200 -11.57 17.09 1.96
C LEU A 200 -12.54 17.03 3.15
N ALA A 201 -13.19 15.88 3.38
CA ALA A 201 -14.04 15.68 4.54
C ALA A 201 -13.26 15.38 5.84
N ALA A 202 -12.04 14.85 5.74
CA ALA A 202 -11.24 14.45 6.90
C ALA A 202 -10.39 15.58 7.48
N TYR A 203 -9.96 16.53 6.65
CA TYR A 203 -8.99 17.56 7.01
C TYR A 203 -9.38 18.94 6.50
N THR A 204 -8.75 19.95 7.08
CA THR A 204 -8.91 21.37 6.77
C THR A 204 -7.55 22.05 6.59
N GLU A 205 -7.53 23.33 6.25
CA GLU A 205 -6.31 24.13 6.05
C GLU A 205 -5.40 24.22 7.29
N GLN A 206 -5.97 24.00 8.47
CA GLN A 206 -5.27 24.03 9.76
C GLN A 206 -4.60 22.69 10.09
N ASP A 207 -5.09 21.61 9.50
CA ASP A 207 -4.52 20.29 9.67
C ASP A 207 -3.23 20.22 8.84
N LYS A 208 -2.16 19.73 9.45
CA LYS A 208 -0.89 19.47 8.77
C LYS A 208 -1.02 18.19 7.92
N ALA A 209 -1.96 18.19 6.98
CA ALA A 209 -2.23 17.11 6.03
C ALA A 209 -1.96 17.60 4.62
N ALA A 210 -1.33 16.78 3.79
CA ALA A 210 -1.26 17.05 2.36
C ALA A 210 -1.60 15.80 1.52
N LEU A 211 -2.37 16.00 0.45
CA LEU A 211 -2.60 14.98 -0.58
C LEU A 211 -1.76 15.34 -1.80
N VAL A 212 -0.80 14.49 -2.14
CA VAL A 212 0.03 14.62 -3.35
C VAL A 212 -0.52 13.70 -4.42
N ILE A 213 -1.01 14.28 -5.51
CA ILE A 213 -1.66 13.59 -6.61
C ILE A 213 -0.70 13.43 -7.78
N ALA A 214 -0.38 12.19 -8.15
CA ALA A 214 0.32 11.88 -9.38
C ALA A 214 -0.60 12.09 -10.58
N MET A 215 -0.21 12.92 -11.54
CA MET A 215 -0.96 13.16 -12.79
C MET A 215 -0.28 12.42 -13.94
N PRO A 216 -0.70 11.18 -14.27
CA PRO A 216 -0.13 10.42 -15.37
C PRO A 216 -0.48 11.02 -16.74
N HIS A 217 0.28 10.62 -17.76
CA HIS A 217 0.05 11.06 -19.13
C HIS A 217 -1.09 10.24 -19.77
N VAL A 218 -2.32 10.74 -19.67
CA VAL A 218 -3.54 10.17 -20.28
C VAL A 218 -4.17 11.16 -21.26
N GLU A 219 -4.96 10.67 -22.23
CA GLU A 219 -5.56 11.50 -23.29
C GLU A 219 -6.41 12.67 -22.72
N ASP A 220 -7.19 12.40 -21.67
CA ASP A 220 -8.12 13.37 -21.06
C ASP A 220 -7.58 14.02 -19.77
N VAL A 221 -6.27 14.17 -19.62
CA VAL A 221 -5.63 14.65 -18.37
C VAL A 221 -6.17 16.02 -17.92
N ASP A 222 -6.47 16.92 -18.85
CA ASP A 222 -6.98 18.26 -18.52
C ASP A 222 -8.44 18.21 -18.04
N ALA A 223 -9.25 17.28 -18.56
CA ALA A 223 -10.60 17.06 -18.06
C ALA A 223 -10.58 16.54 -16.62
N TYR A 224 -9.67 15.61 -16.30
CA TYR A 224 -9.46 15.15 -14.93
C TYR A 224 -8.95 16.25 -14.01
N ALA A 225 -7.98 17.06 -14.46
CA ALA A 225 -7.48 18.20 -13.70
C ALA A 225 -8.60 19.20 -13.37
N ASN A 226 -9.47 19.51 -14.34
CA ASN A 226 -10.63 20.38 -14.14
C ASN A 226 -11.65 19.77 -13.16
N ALA A 227 -11.92 18.47 -13.26
CA ALA A 227 -12.83 17.79 -12.35
C ALA A 227 -12.30 17.77 -10.91
N ILE A 228 -10.99 17.58 -10.72
CA ILE A 228 -10.32 17.68 -9.42
C ILE A 228 -10.43 19.12 -8.89
N ALA A 229 -10.10 20.12 -9.70
CA ALA A 229 -10.18 21.53 -9.31
C ALA A 229 -11.61 21.94 -8.92
N SER A 230 -12.64 21.45 -9.61
CA SER A 230 -14.05 21.69 -9.27
C SER A 230 -14.37 21.19 -7.87
N ARG A 231 -13.97 19.95 -7.53
CA ARG A 231 -14.20 19.37 -6.20
C ARG A 231 -13.53 20.15 -5.09
N ILE A 232 -12.29 20.60 -5.31
CA ILE A 232 -11.56 21.42 -4.35
C ILE A 232 -12.26 22.77 -4.16
N THR A 233 -12.70 23.39 -5.26
CA THR A 233 -13.43 24.67 -5.21
C THR A 233 -14.76 24.54 -4.48
N GLU A 234 -15.50 23.45 -4.72
CA GLU A 234 -16.78 23.16 -4.08
C GLU A 234 -16.66 22.94 -2.56
N ALA A 235 -15.50 22.48 -2.08
CA ALA A 235 -15.23 22.32 -0.64
C ALA A 235 -14.99 23.66 0.09
N GLY A 236 -14.78 24.77 -0.62
CA GLY A 236 -14.69 26.12 -0.07
C GLY A 236 -13.30 26.55 0.40
N GLU A 237 -13.25 27.62 1.22
CA GLU A 237 -11.99 28.30 1.57
C GLU A 237 -11.12 27.55 2.60
N ARG A 238 -11.68 26.52 3.25
CA ARG A 238 -11.03 25.77 4.34
C ARG A 238 -10.40 24.45 3.88
N THR A 239 -9.86 24.46 2.67
CA THR A 239 -9.36 23.25 2.03
C THR A 239 -7.98 22.86 2.55
N PRO A 240 -7.76 21.57 2.90
CA PRO A 240 -6.43 21.06 3.21
C PRO A 240 -5.52 21.14 1.98
N LEU A 241 -4.21 21.03 2.19
CA LEU A 241 -3.23 21.15 1.11
C LEU A 241 -3.38 19.99 0.11
N ILE A 242 -3.65 20.30 -1.15
CA ILE A 242 -3.65 19.34 -2.25
C ILE A 242 -2.68 19.83 -3.30
N LEU A 243 -1.72 18.98 -3.65
CA LEU A 243 -0.69 19.25 -4.65
C LEU A 243 -0.80 18.21 -5.75
N SER A 244 -0.47 18.58 -6.98
CA SER A 244 -0.38 17.64 -8.08
C SER A 244 0.92 17.85 -8.85
N HIS A 245 1.44 16.77 -9.43
CA HIS A 245 2.63 16.81 -10.26
C HIS A 245 2.44 15.97 -11.52
N ARG A 246 2.97 16.44 -12.65
CA ARG A 246 2.95 15.69 -13.91
C ARG A 246 3.96 14.55 -13.85
N CYS A 247 3.63 13.41 -14.46
CA CYS A 247 4.50 12.24 -14.51
C CYS A 247 5.06 12.02 -15.92
N SER A 248 6.10 11.20 -16.04
CA SER A 248 6.66 10.83 -17.34
C SER A 248 5.75 9.81 -18.05
N ALA A 249 5.96 9.63 -19.36
CA ALA A 249 5.24 8.61 -20.12
C ALA A 249 5.65 7.17 -19.73
N GLN A 250 6.87 6.99 -19.22
CA GLN A 250 7.42 5.69 -18.85
C GLN A 250 6.98 5.25 -17.44
N MET A 251 6.75 6.21 -16.54
CA MET A 251 6.38 5.94 -15.16
C MET A 251 5.22 6.88 -14.76
N PRO A 252 4.01 6.35 -14.52
CA PRO A 252 2.82 7.16 -14.25
C PRO A 252 2.78 7.75 -12.82
N PHE A 253 3.89 7.68 -12.09
CA PHE A 253 4.07 8.29 -10.76
C PHE A 253 5.56 8.50 -10.45
N SER A 254 5.87 9.32 -9.45
CA SER A 254 7.24 9.47 -8.94
C SER A 254 7.51 8.46 -7.84
N VAL A 255 8.45 7.54 -8.07
CA VAL A 255 8.89 6.56 -7.06
C VAL A 255 9.54 7.27 -5.87
N ALA A 256 10.31 8.33 -6.11
CA ALA A 256 10.99 9.10 -5.06
C ALA A 256 9.98 9.83 -4.16
N ALA A 257 8.99 10.52 -4.76
CA ALA A 257 7.96 11.21 -4.00
C ALA A 257 7.05 10.24 -3.22
N LEU A 258 6.71 9.10 -3.84
CA LEU A 258 6.01 8.02 -3.16
C LEU A 258 6.79 7.57 -1.92
N ARG A 259 8.06 7.20 -2.07
CA ARG A 259 8.95 6.76 -0.98
C ARG A 259 9.15 7.80 0.12
N ALA A 260 9.11 9.08 -0.24
CA ALA A 260 9.25 10.18 0.70
C ALA A 260 7.97 10.42 1.53
N SER A 261 6.81 9.90 1.13
CA SER A 261 5.51 10.13 1.76
C SER A 261 5.26 9.23 2.99
N ASP A 262 4.23 9.53 3.79
CA ASP A 262 3.87 8.73 4.98
C ASP A 262 2.88 7.61 4.66
N THR A 263 2.02 7.86 3.67
CA THR A 263 0.97 6.92 3.26
C THR A 263 0.82 6.87 1.73
N TYR A 264 0.59 5.69 1.17
CA TYR A 264 0.09 5.49 -0.19
C TYR A 264 -1.38 5.07 -0.19
N ILE A 265 -2.21 5.76 -0.98
CA ILE A 265 -3.63 5.43 -1.16
C ILE A 265 -3.82 4.66 -2.48
N THR A 266 -4.31 3.42 -2.39
CA THR A 266 -4.49 2.52 -3.53
C THR A 266 -5.86 2.67 -4.18
N THR A 267 -5.91 2.36 -5.48
CA THR A 267 -7.13 2.31 -6.29
C THR A 267 -7.39 0.90 -6.81
N ARG A 268 -8.33 0.74 -7.73
CA ARG A 268 -8.61 -0.53 -8.43
C ARG A 268 -7.72 -0.75 -9.65
N GLU A 269 -6.96 0.26 -10.05
CA GLU A 269 -6.19 0.21 -11.28
C GLU A 269 -4.91 -0.62 -11.09
N HIS A 270 -4.49 -1.29 -12.16
CA HIS A 270 -3.34 -2.18 -12.15
C HIS A 270 -2.02 -1.48 -11.72
N ILE A 271 -1.92 -0.16 -11.92
CA ILE A 271 -0.77 0.63 -11.50
C ILE A 271 -0.60 0.65 -9.97
N ALA A 272 -1.70 0.53 -9.22
CA ALA A 272 -1.63 0.47 -7.77
C ALA A 272 -0.82 -0.74 -7.27
N SER A 273 -0.86 -1.87 -8.00
CA SER A 273 -0.04 -3.04 -7.67
C SER A 273 1.47 -2.75 -7.80
N VAL A 274 1.87 -1.95 -8.80
CA VAL A 274 3.26 -1.53 -9.01
C VAL A 274 3.69 -0.55 -7.92
N ALA A 275 2.87 0.45 -7.62
CA ALA A 275 3.17 1.42 -6.57
C ALA A 275 3.20 0.78 -5.16
N VAL A 276 2.33 -0.19 -4.88
CA VAL A 276 2.36 -0.97 -3.63
C VAL A 276 3.71 -1.67 -3.43
N ASP A 277 4.32 -2.20 -4.50
CA ASP A 277 5.64 -2.85 -4.41
C ASP A 277 6.71 -1.84 -3.90
N TYR A 278 6.77 -0.64 -4.49
CA TYR A 278 7.69 0.40 -4.03
C TYR A 278 7.36 0.96 -2.64
N ALA A 279 6.08 1.09 -2.32
CA ALA A 279 5.63 1.57 -1.01
C ALA A 279 5.90 0.55 0.11
N ALA A 280 5.73 -0.74 -0.18
CA ALA A 280 6.03 -1.81 0.77
C ALA A 280 7.54 -1.87 1.06
N ASP A 281 8.39 -1.74 0.03
CA ASP A 281 9.86 -1.70 0.20
C ASP A 281 10.31 -0.55 1.11
N ALA A 282 9.66 0.61 1.00
CA ALA A 282 9.97 1.79 1.81
C ALA A 282 9.27 1.81 3.18
N GLY A 283 8.49 0.76 3.53
CA GLY A 283 7.82 0.67 4.81
C GLY A 283 6.71 1.70 5.02
N ILE A 284 6.15 2.23 3.92
CA ILE A 284 5.13 3.27 3.93
C ILE A 284 3.77 2.65 4.29
N SER A 285 2.91 3.38 4.99
CA SER A 285 1.55 2.91 5.24
C SER A 285 0.79 2.79 3.92
N ILE A 286 0.10 1.68 3.70
CA ILE A 286 -0.74 1.50 2.51
C ILE A 286 -2.20 1.45 2.98
N ARG A 287 -3.11 2.09 2.22
CA ARG A 287 -4.54 2.17 2.54
C ARG A 287 -5.36 2.08 1.27
N TYR A 288 -6.59 1.56 1.36
CA TYR A 288 -7.44 1.43 0.19
C TYR A 288 -8.38 2.62 0.05
N GLY A 289 -8.45 3.24 -1.13
CA GLY A 289 -9.28 4.42 -1.36
C GLY A 289 -10.79 4.21 -1.18
N LEU A 290 -11.27 2.96 -1.11
CA LEU A 290 -12.66 2.66 -0.75
C LEU A 290 -12.89 2.39 0.74
N ASP A 291 -11.86 2.36 1.57
CA ASP A 291 -12.07 2.28 3.02
C ASP A 291 -12.86 3.52 3.52
N HIS A 292 -13.27 3.51 4.78
CA HIS A 292 -14.15 4.55 5.34
C HIS A 292 -13.49 5.32 6.49
N GLY A 293 -13.65 6.66 6.46
CA GLY A 293 -13.22 7.56 7.54
C GLY A 293 -11.74 7.39 7.91
N ALA A 294 -11.48 7.15 9.19
CA ALA A 294 -10.13 7.02 9.75
C ALA A 294 -9.30 5.86 9.16
N LEU A 295 -9.93 4.90 8.48
CA LEU A 295 -9.23 3.83 7.77
C LEU A 295 -8.52 4.33 6.51
N VAL A 296 -9.01 5.37 5.84
CA VAL A 296 -8.31 6.03 4.73
C VAL A 296 -7.47 7.20 5.24
N PHE A 297 -8.10 8.09 6.02
CA PHE A 297 -7.51 9.34 6.49
C PHE A 297 -7.70 9.46 8.01
N PRO A 298 -6.72 9.02 8.82
CA PRO A 298 -6.82 9.02 10.27
C PRO A 298 -6.66 10.44 10.83
N PRO A 299 -7.21 10.76 12.01
CA PRO A 299 -6.96 12.05 12.64
C PRO A 299 -5.47 12.33 12.83
N ILE A 300 -5.02 13.54 12.49
CA ILE A 300 -3.64 13.97 12.74
C ILE A 300 -3.52 14.31 14.22
N LYS A 301 -2.58 13.67 14.91
CA LYS A 301 -2.30 13.98 16.32
C LYS A 301 -1.57 15.33 16.38
N ASN A 302 -2.28 16.37 16.81
CA ASN A 302 -1.64 17.62 17.17
C ASN A 302 -0.85 17.40 18.47
N GLU A 303 0.46 17.70 18.48
CA GLU A 303 1.33 17.54 19.66
C GLU A 303 0.87 18.38 20.89
N ASN A 304 -0.16 19.23 20.73
CA ASN A 304 -0.67 20.11 21.79
C ASN A 304 -1.80 19.53 22.68
N THR A 305 -2.23 18.28 22.50
CA THR A 305 -3.28 17.67 23.36
C THR A 305 -2.78 16.70 24.43
N ALA A 306 -1.48 16.69 24.74
CA ALA A 306 -0.97 16.08 25.96
C ALA A 306 -0.80 17.14 27.06
N ARG A 307 -1.89 17.45 27.76
CA ARG A 307 -1.87 18.06 29.11
C ARG A 307 -2.90 17.36 29.99
#